data_AF-A0ABD0R1W8-F1
#
_entry.id   AF-A0ABD0R1W8-F1
#
_cell.length_a   1.000
_cell.length_b   1.000
_cell.length_c   1.000
_cell.angle_alpha   90.00
_cell.angle_beta   90.00
_cell.angle_gamma   90.00
#
_symmetry.space_group_name_H-M   'P 1'
#
loop_
_entity.id
_entity.type
_entity.pdbx_description
1 polymer ?
#
loop_
_entity_poly.entity_id
_entity_poly.type
_entity_poly.pdbx_seq_one_letter_code
_entity_poly.pdbx_strand_id
1 'polypeptide(L)' 'FFDVIPTSEKPLGEQEWYHGAIPRTEAQELLKQQGDFLVRESHGKPGEYVLSVFSDGQRRHFIIQFAD' A
#
# COMPACT_ATOMS: atom_id res chain seq x y z
N PHE A 1 -3.38 -30.25 -7.67
CA PHE A 1 -3.90 -28.96 -8.15
C PHE A 1 -4.07 -28.11 -6.92
N PHE A 2 -3.12 -27.21 -6.64
CA PHE A 2 -3.21 -26.36 -5.45
C PHE A 2 -4.29 -25.32 -5.71
N ASP A 3 -5.27 -25.21 -4.81
CA ASP A 3 -6.26 -24.15 -4.80
C ASP A 3 -5.54 -22.80 -4.82
N VAL A 4 -5.61 -22.11 -5.96
CA VAL A 4 -5.11 -20.76 -6.07
C VAL A 4 -6.13 -19.88 -5.37
N ILE A 5 -5.87 -19.51 -4.12
CA ILE A 5 -6.67 -18.51 -3.42
C ILE A 5 -6.65 -17.22 -4.27
N PRO A 6 -7.83 -16.69 -4.67
CA PRO A 6 -7.91 -15.41 -5.37
C PRO A 6 -7.16 -14.34 -4.60
N THR A 7 -6.42 -13.48 -5.31
CA THR A 7 -5.61 -12.42 -4.67
C THR A 7 -6.42 -11.53 -3.76
N SER A 8 -7.70 -11.30 -4.04
CA SER A 8 -8.62 -10.50 -3.21
C SER A 8 -8.99 -11.16 -1.87
N GLU A 9 -8.85 -12.48 -1.74
CA GLU A 9 -9.21 -13.22 -0.52
C GLU A 9 -8.00 -13.44 0.41
N LYS A 10 -6.79 -13.13 -0.06
CA LYS A 10 -5.59 -13.23 0.76
C LYS A 10 -5.63 -12.20 1.90
N PRO A 11 -5.18 -12.57 3.11
CA PRO A 11 -4.99 -11.62 4.19
C PRO A 11 -4.11 -10.44 3.77
N LEU A 12 -4.30 -9.26 4.37
CA LEU A 12 -3.55 -8.04 4.02
C LEU A 12 -2.02 -8.26 4.04
N GLY A 13 -1.52 -9.00 5.03
CA GLY A 13 -0.08 -9.30 5.16
C GLY A 13 0.52 -10.15 4.04
N GLU A 14 -0.31 -10.80 3.22
CA GLU A 14 0.11 -11.63 2.09
C GLU A 14 -0.09 -10.95 0.74
N GLN A 15 -0.58 -9.71 0.74
CA GLN A 15 -0.78 -8.93 -0.46
C GLN A 15 0.56 -8.37 -0.95
N GLU A 16 0.91 -8.64 -2.21
CA GLU A 16 2.19 -8.18 -2.80
C GLU A 16 2.31 -6.65 -2.85
N TRP A 17 1.18 -5.95 -2.86
CA TRP A 17 1.09 -4.48 -2.84
C TRP A 17 1.10 -3.88 -1.42
N TYR A 18 1.12 -4.71 -0.38
CA TYR A 18 1.22 -4.27 1.02
C TYR A 18 2.66 -4.41 1.52
N HIS A 19 3.24 -3.28 1.94
CA HIS A 19 4.66 -3.22 2.31
C HIS A 19 4.88 -3.05 3.83
N GLY A 20 3.85 -3.24 4.66
CA GLY A 20 3.98 -3.07 6.10
C GLY A 20 4.31 -1.64 6.51
N ALA A 21 5.04 -1.48 7.62
CA ALA A 21 5.35 -0.19 8.24
C ALA A 21 6.57 0.54 7.64
N ILE A 22 6.70 0.55 6.31
CA ILE A 22 7.78 1.29 5.64
C ILE A 22 7.61 2.82 5.79
N PRO A 23 8.72 3.58 5.89
CA PRO A 23 8.68 5.04 5.90
C PRO A 23 8.11 5.61 4.60
N ARG A 24 7.63 6.87 4.69
CA ARG A 24 7.14 7.61 3.52
C ARG A 24 8.20 7.75 2.42
N THR A 25 9.46 7.96 2.80
CA THR A 25 10.57 8.13 1.86
C THR A 25 10.82 6.86 1.04
N GLU A 26 10.88 5.70 1.70
CA GLU A 26 11.03 4.40 1.04
C GLU A 26 9.86 4.13 0.08
N ALA A 27 8.63 4.43 0.51
CA ALA A 27 7.46 4.32 -0.36
C ALA A 27 7.59 5.19 -1.62
N GLN A 28 8.17 6.40 -1.53
CA GLN A 28 8.36 7.26 -2.70
C GLN A 28 9.40 6.72 -3.69
N GLU A 29 10.45 6.05 -3.20
CA GLU A 29 11.50 5.43 -4.01
C GLU A 29 11.01 4.20 -4.77
N LEU A 30 10.07 3.46 -4.18
CA LEU A 30 9.43 2.30 -4.82
C LEU A 30 8.50 2.70 -5.98
N LEU A 31 7.93 3.91 -5.94
CA LEU A 31 7.01 4.40 -6.98
C LEU A 31 7.79 5.09 -8.12
N LYS A 32 8.03 4.33 -9.19
CA LYS A 32 8.91 4.67 -10.30
C LYS A 32 8.15 5.15 -11.54
N GLN A 33 6.95 4.63 -11.78
CA GLN A 33 6.17 4.85 -12.99
C GLN A 33 4.76 5.35 -12.69
N GLN A 34 4.18 6.08 -13.65
CA GLN A 34 2.81 6.54 -13.57
C GLN A 34 1.87 5.34 -13.38
N GLY A 35 1.06 5.38 -12.32
CA GLY A 35 0.16 4.30 -11.94
C GLY A 35 0.72 3.33 -10.91
N ASP A 36 2.01 3.40 -10.57
CA ASP A 36 2.55 2.64 -9.44
C ASP A 36 1.81 3.02 -8.16
N PHE A 37 1.51 2.00 -7.35
CA PHE A 37 0.91 2.18 -6.04
C PHE A 37 1.42 1.13 -5.05
N LEU A 38 1.28 1.45 -3.77
CA LEU A 38 1.42 0.51 -2.67
C LEU A 38 0.60 0.97 -1.47
N VAL A 39 0.25 0.03 -0.60
CA VAL A 39 -0.31 0.32 0.71
C VAL A 39 0.76 0.07 1.78
N ARG A 40 0.84 0.98 2.74
CA ARG A 40 1.73 0.87 3.90
C ARG A 40 0.98 1.22 5.17
N GLU A 41 1.45 0.70 6.29
CA GLU A 41 1.03 1.15 7.62
C GLU A 41 1.82 2.41 8.02
N SER A 42 1.17 3.31 8.74
CA SER A 42 1.81 4.51 9.27
C SER A 42 2.77 4.13 10.40
N HIS A 43 4.06 4.36 10.18
CA HIS A 43 5.13 4.04 11.14
C HIS A 43 4.89 4.65 12.55
N GLY A 44 4.23 5.81 12.63
CA GLY A 44 3.95 6.50 13.90
C GLY A 44 2.57 6.21 14.49
N LYS A 45 1.70 5.50 13.76
CA LYS A 45 0.31 5.26 14.18
C LYS A 45 -0.17 3.90 13.68
N PRO A 46 0.09 2.83 14.44
CA PRO A 46 -0.40 1.48 14.13
C PRO A 46 -1.91 1.47 13.89
N GLY A 47 -2.34 0.71 12.90
CA GLY A 47 -3.74 0.65 12.45
C GLY A 47 -4.18 1.78 11.50
N GLU A 48 -3.33 2.78 11.23
CA GLU A 48 -3.58 3.77 10.18
C GLU A 48 -2.87 3.35 8.89
N TYR A 49 -3.65 3.07 7.84
CA TYR A 49 -3.13 2.67 6.54
C TYR A 49 -3.07 3.85 5.57
N VAL A 50 -2.06 3.83 4.70
CA VAL A 50 -1.81 4.88 3.71
C VAL A 50 -1.64 4.26 2.34
N LEU A 51 -2.49 4.67 1.40
CA LEU A 51 -2.30 4.41 -0.03
C LEU A 51 -1.30 5.42 -0.59
N SER A 52 -0.18 4.95 -1.13
CA SER A 52 0.81 5.78 -1.80
C SER A 52 0.76 5.51 -3.30
N VAL A 53 0.66 6.56 -4.12
CA VAL A 53 0.47 6.44 -5.58
C VAL A 53 1.37 7.44 -6.30
N PHE A 54 1.93 7.05 -7.43
CA PHE A 54 2.58 7.97 -8.35
C PHE A 54 1.62 8.34 -9.48
N SER A 55 1.15 9.59 -9.45
CA SER A 55 0.21 10.11 -10.43
C SER A 55 0.47 11.56 -10.80
N ASP A 56 0.31 11.88 -12.08
CA ASP A 56 0.56 13.20 -12.69
C ASP A 56 1.97 13.72 -12.38
N GLY A 57 2.96 12.82 -12.40
CA GLY A 57 4.33 13.18 -12.04
C GLY A 57 4.53 13.52 -10.56
N GLN A 58 3.57 13.22 -9.68
CA GLN A 58 3.65 13.48 -8.24
C GLN A 58 3.37 12.22 -7.40
N ARG A 59 4.14 12.05 -6.31
CA ARG A 59 3.86 11.01 -5.31
C ARG A 59 2.84 11.54 -4.31
N ARG A 60 1.63 10.98 -4.35
CA ARG A 60 0.51 11.34 -3.47
C ARG A 60 0.32 10.26 -2.42
N HIS A 61 -0.15 10.65 -1.24
CA HIS A 61 -0.39 9.75 -0.12
C HIS A 61 -1.77 10.04 0.47
N PHE A 62 -2.61 9.01 0.56
CA PHE A 62 -3.99 9.11 1.01
C PHE A 62 -4.17 8.24 2.25
N ILE A 63 -4.70 8.80 3.31
CA ILE A 63 -5.06 8.03 4.51
C ILE A 63 -6.30 7.22 4.19
N ILE A 64 -6.25 5.91 4.41
CA ILE A 64 -7.38 5.01 4.27
C ILE A 64 -8.15 5.07 5.58
N GLN A 65 -9.33 5.68 5.54
CA GLN A 65 -10.24 5.73 6.68
C GLN A 65 -11.24 4.58 6.57
N PHE A 66 -11.43 3.86 7.68
CA PHE A 66 -12.58 3.00 7.84
C PHE A 66 -13.74 3.87 8.31
N ALA A 67 -14.86 3.83 7.60
CA ALA A 67 -16.10 4.45 8.00
C ALA A 67 -17.12 3.33 8.25
N ASP A 68 -17.76 3.39 9.41
CA ASP A 68 -18.90 2.53 9.76
C ASP A 68 -20.14 2.82 8.90
#